data_AF-A0A924W5Q4-F1
#
_entry.id   AF-A0A924W5Q4-F1
#
_cell.length_a   1.000
_cell.length_b   1.000
_cell.length_c   1.000
_cell.angle_alpha   90.00
_cell.angle_beta   90.00
_cell.angle_gamma   90.00
#
_symmetry.space_group_name_H-M   'P 1'
#
loop_
_entity.id
_entity.type
_entity.pdbx_description
1 polymer ?
#
loop_
_entity_poly.entity_id
_entity_poly.type
_entity_poly.pdbx_seq_one_letter_code
_entity_poly.pdbx_strand_id
1 'polypeptide(L)'
;MLSRMRIGFLALLVQLLFAQDLIFAQTRPEALPPLDSMGFYEMNRIAGNLFDNAQQLASAAQQLAEAADKNYEMVLIPFEAAKKDSTSSKALLDSLAKEVKETNARYKKALKLSKRVEQAHDLTSAMTDMDSLGVRKNLPKAWKQVSQLYDELYPPLPAIASAKAGEKTENEALAENKTKSEIQKAKPNIKKYDPSADVMLHPPTPPCLIAVSSRDEFSGEISRELAHAELFRYTNPALKTYLQGKAHVICEAALASTGTKATLLLTFKINDPNARKAFGRLEKNSVATLKFMDGTIFELQNAIADDGVFSPDNDASIFHAQYPLNPEALKKIRRNELDKIRILWSKGYDDYDVQQVDLLMRQAECLFK
;
A
#
# COMPACT_ATOMS: atom_id res chain seq x y z
N MET A 1 -29.97 28.49 11.44
CA MET A 1 -28.69 28.21 10.74
C MET A 1 -28.17 26.77 10.93
N LEU A 2 -28.42 26.10 12.07
CA LEU A 2 -27.96 24.72 12.31
C LEU A 2 -28.57 23.61 11.41
N SER A 3 -29.74 23.84 10.80
CA SER A 3 -30.39 22.82 9.94
C SER A 3 -29.84 22.75 8.52
N ARG A 4 -29.16 23.79 8.01
CA ARG A 4 -28.62 23.81 6.64
C ARG A 4 -27.25 23.15 6.52
N MET A 5 -26.50 23.02 7.62
CA MET A 5 -25.18 22.35 7.64
C MET A 5 -25.29 20.81 7.60
N ARG A 6 -26.40 20.23 8.06
CA ARG A 6 -26.54 18.75 8.12
C ARG A 6 -26.79 18.10 6.76
N ILE A 7 -27.43 18.79 5.83
CA ILE A 7 -27.77 18.24 4.50
C ILE A 7 -26.56 18.27 3.57
N GLY A 8 -25.73 19.32 3.61
CA GLY A 8 -24.50 19.40 2.84
C GLY A 8 -23.44 18.36 3.26
N PHE A 9 -23.38 18.03 4.55
CA PHE A 9 -22.45 17.01 5.06
C PHE A 9 -22.88 15.59 4.70
N LEU A 10 -24.19 15.32 4.61
CA LEU A 10 -24.74 14.04 4.17
C LEU A 10 -24.53 13.79 2.67
N ALA A 11 -24.68 14.81 1.81
CA ALA A 11 -24.41 14.69 0.37
C ALA A 11 -22.91 14.41 0.08
N LEU A 12 -22.00 15.01 0.85
CA LEU A 12 -20.55 14.81 0.68
C LEU A 12 -20.08 13.46 1.25
N LEU A 13 -20.73 12.95 2.29
CA LEU A 13 -20.50 11.61 2.84
C LEU A 13 -20.99 10.51 1.87
N VAL A 14 -22.11 10.74 1.18
CA VAL A 14 -22.65 9.82 0.18
C VAL A 14 -21.76 9.74 -1.07
N GLN A 15 -21.11 10.84 -1.50
CA GLN A 15 -20.18 10.78 -2.63
C GLN A 15 -18.86 10.05 -2.33
N LEU A 16 -18.43 9.99 -1.07
CA LEU A 16 -17.18 9.32 -0.65
C LEU A 16 -17.34 7.81 -0.36
N LEU A 17 -18.56 7.33 -0.13
CA LEU A 17 -18.83 5.95 0.29
C LEU A 17 -18.84 4.91 -0.85
N PHE A 18 -18.77 5.30 -2.12
CA PHE A 18 -18.96 4.37 -3.25
C PHE A 18 -17.77 4.24 -4.20
N ALA A 19 -16.63 4.83 -3.85
CA ALA A 19 -15.37 4.60 -4.57
C ALA A 19 -14.57 3.41 -4.00
N GLN A 20 -15.08 2.71 -2.97
CA GLN A 20 -14.26 1.84 -2.11
C GLN A 20 -14.32 0.33 -2.39
N ASP A 21 -15.26 -0.15 -3.19
CA ASP A 21 -15.35 -1.58 -3.45
C ASP A 21 -15.10 -1.80 -4.93
N LEU A 22 -13.85 -2.08 -5.32
CA LEU A 22 -13.44 -2.76 -6.57
C LEU A 22 -11.90 -2.77 -6.70
N ILE A 23 -11.18 -3.33 -5.72
CA ILE A 23 -9.75 -3.62 -5.90
C ILE A 23 -9.52 -5.10 -5.58
N PHE A 24 -10.06 -5.96 -6.43
CA PHE A 24 -9.36 -7.22 -6.70
C PHE A 24 -8.17 -6.86 -7.57
N ALA A 25 -6.96 -7.27 -7.19
CA ALA A 25 -5.80 -7.23 -8.06
C ALA A 25 -6.06 -8.17 -9.24
N GLN A 26 -6.73 -7.67 -10.29
CA GLN A 26 -6.99 -8.43 -11.48
C GLN A 26 -5.78 -8.30 -12.40
N THR A 27 -5.24 -9.44 -12.82
CA THR A 27 -4.20 -9.47 -13.84
C THR A 27 -4.85 -9.10 -15.17
N ARG A 28 -4.47 -7.94 -15.72
CA ARG A 28 -4.84 -7.56 -17.08
C ARG A 28 -4.53 -8.75 -18.02
N PRO A 29 -5.43 -9.12 -18.95
CA PRO A 29 -5.13 -10.15 -19.93
C PRO A 29 -3.81 -9.83 -20.66
N GLU A 30 -2.80 -10.70 -20.56
CA GLU A 30 -1.51 -10.57 -21.26
C GLU A 30 -1.66 -10.72 -22.77
N ALA A 31 -0.96 -9.92 -23.58
CA ALA A 31 -1.12 -9.90 -25.05
C ALA A 31 -1.37 -11.29 -25.68
N LEU A 32 -2.46 -11.39 -26.47
CA LEU A 32 -2.88 -12.65 -27.08
C LEU A 32 -1.74 -13.24 -27.94
N PRO A 33 -1.29 -14.48 -27.68
CA PRO A 33 -0.23 -15.11 -28.48
C PRO A 33 -0.72 -15.42 -29.90
N PRO A 34 0.19 -15.59 -30.88
CA PRO A 34 -0.20 -16.02 -32.22
C PRO A 34 -0.88 -17.41 -32.17
N LEU A 35 -2.10 -17.49 -32.70
CA LEU A 35 -2.94 -18.69 -32.60
C LEU A 35 -2.60 -19.79 -33.62
N ASP A 36 -1.89 -19.44 -34.69
CA ASP A 36 -1.65 -20.35 -35.82
C ASP A 36 -0.74 -21.54 -35.44
N SER A 37 0.22 -21.30 -34.55
CA SER A 37 1.16 -22.32 -34.02
C SER A 37 0.66 -23.01 -32.75
N MET A 38 -0.53 -22.65 -32.25
CA MET A 38 -1.02 -23.09 -30.96
C MET A 38 -1.92 -24.33 -31.09
N GLY A 39 -1.65 -25.34 -30.25
CA GLY A 39 -2.49 -26.53 -30.13
C GLY A 39 -3.84 -26.23 -29.48
N PHE A 40 -4.84 -27.09 -29.71
CA PHE A 40 -6.20 -26.91 -29.19
C PHE A 40 -6.25 -26.79 -27.65
N TYR A 41 -5.47 -27.60 -26.94
CA TYR A 41 -5.38 -27.56 -25.49
C TYR A 41 -4.95 -26.18 -24.97
N GLU A 42 -3.92 -25.59 -25.57
CA GLU A 42 -3.44 -24.25 -25.19
C GLU A 42 -4.47 -23.16 -25.52
N MET A 43 -5.14 -23.25 -26.67
CA MET A 43 -6.23 -22.31 -27.02
C MET A 43 -7.40 -22.41 -26.03
N ASN A 44 -7.78 -23.62 -25.60
CA ASN A 44 -8.81 -23.82 -24.58
C ASN A 44 -8.37 -23.32 -23.21
N ARG A 45 -7.08 -23.47 -22.85
CA ARG A 45 -6.54 -22.91 -21.61
C ARG A 45 -6.64 -21.39 -21.59
N ILE A 46 -6.30 -20.73 -22.71
CA ILE A 46 -6.45 -19.26 -22.84
C ILE A 46 -7.93 -18.87 -22.80
N ALA A 47 -8.81 -19.61 -23.48
CA ALA A 47 -10.25 -19.36 -23.44
C ALA A 47 -10.82 -19.50 -22.02
N GLY A 48 -10.37 -20.51 -21.25
CA GLY A 48 -10.72 -20.70 -19.84
C GLY A 48 -10.27 -19.53 -18.96
N ASN A 49 -9.00 -19.11 -19.07
CA ASN A 49 -8.51 -17.93 -18.34
C ASN A 49 -9.28 -16.66 -18.71
N LEU A 50 -9.66 -16.51 -19.99
CA LEU A 50 -10.45 -15.39 -20.46
C LEU A 50 -11.89 -15.42 -19.92
N PHE A 51 -12.47 -16.61 -19.78
CA PHE A 51 -13.76 -16.82 -19.11
C PHE A 51 -13.69 -16.41 -17.64
N ASP A 52 -12.69 -16.87 -16.89
CA ASP A 52 -12.51 -16.50 -15.48
C ASP A 52 -12.38 -14.97 -15.32
N ASN A 53 -11.59 -14.32 -16.17
CA ASN A 53 -11.45 -12.86 -16.19
C ASN A 53 -12.79 -12.17 -16.51
N ALA A 54 -13.54 -12.67 -17.48
CA ALA A 54 -14.86 -12.12 -17.82
C ALA A 54 -15.87 -12.29 -16.67
N GLN A 55 -15.81 -13.41 -15.94
CA GLN A 55 -16.66 -13.66 -14.77
C GLN A 55 -16.34 -12.70 -13.63
N GLN A 56 -15.05 -12.47 -13.35
CA GLN A 56 -14.63 -11.51 -12.35
C GLN A 56 -15.05 -10.07 -12.71
N LEU A 57 -14.90 -9.69 -13.99
CA LEU A 57 -15.40 -8.41 -14.49
C LEU A 57 -16.93 -8.31 -14.38
N ALA A 58 -17.66 -9.39 -14.62
CA ALA A 58 -19.13 -9.39 -14.53
C ALA A 58 -19.59 -9.12 -13.09
N SER A 59 -19.00 -9.84 -12.12
CA SER A 59 -19.24 -9.58 -10.69
C SER A 59 -18.91 -8.14 -10.32
N ALA A 60 -17.79 -7.62 -10.84
CA ALA A 60 -17.35 -6.27 -10.57
C ALA A 60 -18.30 -5.20 -11.12
N ALA A 61 -18.70 -5.35 -12.39
CA ALA A 61 -19.61 -4.43 -13.05
C ALA A 61 -21.02 -4.47 -12.43
N GLN A 62 -21.47 -5.64 -11.94
CA GLN A 62 -22.73 -5.77 -11.21
C GLN A 62 -22.69 -5.01 -9.88
N GLN A 63 -21.63 -5.18 -9.07
CA GLN A 63 -21.44 -4.43 -7.83
C GLN A 63 -21.44 -2.92 -8.08
N LEU A 64 -20.76 -2.47 -9.15
CA LEU A 64 -20.76 -1.06 -9.55
C LEU A 64 -22.16 -0.56 -9.93
N ALA A 65 -22.95 -1.37 -10.64
CA ALA A 65 -24.31 -1.01 -11.01
C ALA A 65 -25.24 -0.91 -9.78
N GLU A 66 -25.17 -1.86 -8.85
CA GLU A 66 -25.93 -1.85 -7.60
C GLU A 66 -25.55 -0.66 -6.70
N ALA A 67 -24.25 -0.33 -6.62
CA ALA A 67 -23.76 0.85 -5.93
C ALA A 67 -24.30 2.15 -6.56
N ALA A 68 -24.31 2.23 -7.89
CA ALA A 68 -24.82 3.39 -8.61
C ALA A 68 -26.35 3.54 -8.44
N ASP A 69 -27.08 2.44 -8.36
CA ASP A 69 -28.52 2.41 -8.11
C ASP A 69 -28.88 2.94 -6.73
N LYS A 70 -28.23 2.41 -5.68
CA LYS A 70 -28.39 2.90 -4.30
C LYS A 70 -28.09 4.39 -4.17
N ASN A 71 -27.05 4.87 -4.86
CA ASN A 71 -26.74 6.29 -4.92
C ASN A 71 -27.84 7.12 -5.57
N TYR A 72 -28.40 6.63 -6.67
CA TYR A 72 -29.51 7.29 -7.33
C TYR A 72 -30.75 7.35 -6.42
N GLU A 73 -31.11 6.24 -5.76
CA GLU A 73 -32.23 6.19 -4.81
C GLU A 73 -32.05 7.15 -3.62
N MET A 74 -30.85 7.20 -3.04
CA MET A 74 -30.55 8.08 -1.90
C MET A 74 -30.68 9.57 -2.23
N VAL A 75 -30.51 9.97 -3.49
CA VAL A 75 -30.72 11.36 -3.91
C VAL A 75 -32.17 11.58 -4.38
N LEU A 76 -32.80 10.56 -4.96
CA LEU A 76 -34.19 10.63 -5.43
C LEU A 76 -35.18 10.82 -4.27
N ILE A 77 -35.02 10.08 -3.17
CA ILE A 77 -35.94 10.14 -2.03
C ILE A 77 -36.02 11.54 -1.40
N PRO A 78 -34.89 12.21 -1.04
CA PRO A 78 -34.92 13.59 -0.54
C PRO A 78 -35.49 14.58 -1.56
N PHE A 79 -35.22 14.39 -2.86
CA PHE A 79 -35.76 15.26 -3.90
C PHE A 79 -37.29 15.15 -3.98
N GLU A 80 -37.84 13.94 -3.98
CA GLU A 80 -39.29 13.73 -3.98
C GLU A 80 -39.96 14.25 -2.70
N ALA A 81 -39.30 14.08 -1.55
CA ALA A 81 -39.76 14.63 -0.28
C ALA A 81 -39.79 16.17 -0.32
N ALA A 82 -38.71 16.81 -0.80
CA ALA A 82 -38.62 18.26 -0.94
C ALA A 82 -39.65 18.81 -1.94
N LYS A 83 -39.96 18.07 -3.01
CA LYS A 83 -40.97 18.47 -4.00
C LYS A 83 -42.39 18.49 -3.43
N LYS A 84 -42.67 17.64 -2.44
CA LYS A 84 -43.97 17.58 -1.74
C LYS A 84 -44.09 18.61 -0.61
N ASP A 85 -42.96 19.11 -0.11
CA ASP A 85 -42.91 20.10 0.96
C ASP A 85 -43.06 21.53 0.42
N SER A 86 -44.16 22.19 0.78
CA SER A 86 -44.46 23.58 0.38
C SER A 86 -43.49 24.62 0.96
N THR A 87 -42.67 24.26 1.96
CA THR A 87 -41.69 25.16 2.59
C THR A 87 -40.30 25.08 1.97
N SER A 88 -40.08 24.13 1.05
CA SER A 88 -38.80 23.96 0.37
C SER A 88 -38.51 25.10 -0.61
N SER A 89 -37.29 25.64 -0.56
CA SER A 89 -36.91 26.77 -1.44
C SER A 89 -36.64 26.30 -2.87
N LYS A 90 -36.94 27.15 -3.86
CA LYS A 90 -36.66 26.87 -5.28
C LYS A 90 -35.19 26.51 -5.54
N ALA A 91 -34.26 27.23 -4.89
CA ALA A 91 -32.82 26.95 -5.02
C ALA A 91 -32.43 25.55 -4.51
N LEU A 92 -33.08 25.04 -3.46
CA LEU A 92 -32.86 23.69 -2.96
C LEU A 92 -33.38 22.64 -3.96
N LEU A 93 -34.58 22.86 -4.51
CA LEU A 93 -35.17 21.98 -5.52
C LEU A 93 -34.31 21.91 -6.79
N ASP A 94 -33.80 23.04 -7.26
CA ASP A 94 -32.93 23.11 -8.45
C ASP A 94 -31.60 22.37 -8.20
N SER A 95 -31.01 22.51 -7.01
CA SER A 95 -29.79 21.79 -6.61
C SER A 95 -30.01 20.28 -6.56
N LEU A 96 -31.07 19.81 -5.90
CA LEU A 96 -31.40 18.39 -5.80
C LEU A 96 -31.75 17.80 -7.17
N ALA A 97 -32.51 18.53 -8.00
CA ALA A 97 -32.83 18.09 -9.36
C ALA A 97 -31.57 17.88 -10.23
N LYS A 98 -30.57 18.77 -10.08
CA LYS A 98 -29.26 18.61 -10.75
C LYS A 98 -28.55 17.34 -10.29
N GLU A 99 -28.53 17.10 -8.98
CA GLU A 99 -27.88 15.92 -8.40
C GLU A 99 -28.57 14.61 -8.81
N VAL A 100 -29.90 14.57 -8.84
CA VAL A 100 -30.70 13.44 -9.37
C VAL A 100 -30.35 13.17 -10.84
N LYS A 101 -30.20 14.22 -11.65
CA LYS A 101 -29.84 14.09 -13.07
C LYS A 101 -28.43 13.51 -13.24
N GLU A 102 -27.47 13.98 -12.45
CA GLU A 102 -26.07 13.51 -12.49
C GLU A 102 -25.94 12.05 -12.01
N THR A 103 -26.58 11.69 -10.89
CA THR A 103 -26.59 10.32 -10.36
C THR A 103 -27.30 9.34 -11.29
N ASN A 104 -28.44 9.73 -11.89
CA ASN A 104 -29.12 8.91 -12.91
C ASN A 104 -28.24 8.66 -14.15
N ALA A 105 -27.48 9.67 -14.59
CA ALA A 105 -26.55 9.51 -15.70
C ALA A 105 -25.44 8.49 -15.38
N ARG A 106 -24.89 8.53 -14.16
CA ARG A 106 -23.91 7.55 -13.67
C ARG A 106 -24.50 6.15 -13.57
N TYR A 107 -25.69 6.01 -13.00
CA TYR A 107 -26.43 4.75 -12.93
C TYR A 107 -26.64 4.13 -14.32
N LYS A 108 -27.17 4.91 -15.27
CA LYS A 108 -27.36 4.44 -16.65
C LYS A 108 -26.05 4.03 -17.33
N LYS A 109 -24.93 4.70 -17.01
CA LYS A 109 -23.61 4.31 -17.53
C LYS A 109 -23.15 2.97 -16.93
N ALA A 110 -23.28 2.80 -15.62
CA ALA A 110 -22.92 1.55 -14.94
C ALA A 110 -23.78 0.38 -15.43
N LEU A 111 -25.09 0.57 -15.62
CA LEU A 111 -25.99 -0.45 -16.15
C LEU A 111 -25.62 -0.87 -17.59
N LYS A 112 -25.25 0.09 -18.45
CA LYS A 112 -24.77 -0.21 -19.80
C LYS A 112 -23.46 -0.99 -19.80
N LEU A 113 -22.56 -0.66 -18.87
CA LEU A 113 -21.29 -1.34 -18.70
C LEU A 113 -21.51 -2.78 -18.24
N SER A 114 -22.29 -3.00 -17.19
CA SER A 114 -22.68 -4.33 -16.69
C SER A 114 -23.25 -5.22 -17.80
N LYS A 115 -24.21 -4.72 -18.60
CA LYS A 115 -24.75 -5.48 -19.75
C LYS A 115 -23.71 -5.85 -20.81
N ARG A 116 -22.73 -4.98 -21.07
CA ARG A 116 -21.65 -5.29 -22.03
C ARG A 116 -20.70 -6.35 -21.49
N VAL A 117 -20.46 -6.34 -20.18
CA VAL A 117 -19.63 -7.35 -19.51
C VAL A 117 -20.34 -8.71 -19.48
N GLU A 118 -21.64 -8.74 -19.18
CA GLU A 118 -22.46 -9.97 -19.29
C GLU A 118 -22.39 -10.56 -20.70
N GLN A 119 -22.55 -9.74 -21.75
CA GLN A 119 -22.41 -10.20 -23.13
C GLN A 119 -21.02 -10.78 -23.44
N ALA A 120 -19.96 -10.22 -22.84
CA ALA A 120 -18.60 -10.73 -23.00
C ALA A 120 -18.41 -12.04 -22.24
N HIS A 121 -18.98 -12.17 -21.04
CA HIS A 121 -19.01 -13.39 -20.25
C HIS A 121 -19.77 -14.52 -20.96
N ASP A 122 -20.94 -14.24 -21.53
CA ASP A 122 -21.71 -15.23 -22.27
C ASP A 122 -20.96 -15.71 -23.52
N LEU A 123 -20.24 -14.79 -24.19
CA LEU A 123 -19.39 -15.13 -25.32
C LEU A 123 -18.24 -16.05 -24.91
N THR A 124 -17.54 -15.76 -23.81
CA THR A 124 -16.42 -16.58 -23.33
C THR A 124 -16.90 -17.91 -22.76
N SER A 125 -18.06 -17.94 -22.10
CA SER A 125 -18.71 -19.16 -21.64
C SER A 125 -19.06 -20.08 -22.80
N ALA A 126 -19.65 -19.56 -23.87
CA ALA A 126 -19.98 -20.38 -25.04
C ALA A 126 -18.74 -21.01 -25.70
N MET A 127 -17.56 -20.40 -25.54
CA MET A 127 -16.32 -20.93 -26.11
C MET A 127 -15.80 -22.19 -25.40
N THR A 128 -16.21 -22.47 -24.16
CA THR A 128 -15.78 -23.69 -23.47
C THR A 128 -16.33 -24.96 -24.13
N ASP A 129 -17.45 -24.83 -24.85
CA ASP A 129 -18.14 -25.93 -25.51
C ASP A 129 -17.88 -25.98 -27.03
N MET A 130 -17.07 -25.05 -27.57
CA MET A 130 -16.77 -24.97 -29.00
C MET A 130 -15.67 -25.95 -29.42
N ASP A 131 -15.69 -26.31 -30.71
CA ASP A 131 -14.61 -27.04 -31.35
C ASP A 131 -13.37 -26.16 -31.59
N SER A 132 -12.27 -26.78 -32.01
CA SER A 132 -10.99 -26.08 -32.19
C SER A 132 -11.03 -24.94 -33.19
N LEU A 133 -11.85 -25.06 -34.24
CA LEU A 133 -12.06 -24.03 -35.24
C LEU A 133 -12.90 -22.88 -34.69
N GLY A 134 -13.95 -23.18 -33.94
CA GLY A 134 -14.79 -22.19 -33.26
C GLY A 134 -14.01 -21.35 -32.26
N VAL A 135 -13.21 -21.99 -31.40
CA VAL A 135 -12.37 -21.28 -30.42
C VAL A 135 -11.37 -20.37 -31.13
N ARG A 136 -10.65 -20.88 -32.14
CA ARG A 136 -9.64 -20.08 -32.88
C ARG A 136 -10.25 -18.85 -33.55
N LYS A 137 -11.48 -18.95 -34.08
CA LYS A 137 -12.18 -17.83 -34.74
C LYS A 137 -12.69 -16.78 -33.74
N ASN A 138 -13.20 -17.21 -32.59
CA ASN A 138 -13.86 -16.33 -31.63
C ASN A 138 -12.91 -15.73 -30.57
N LEU A 139 -11.79 -16.40 -30.27
CA LEU A 139 -10.86 -15.99 -29.23
C LEU A 139 -10.30 -14.56 -29.41
N PRO A 140 -9.84 -14.12 -30.60
CA PRO A 140 -9.37 -12.75 -30.78
C PRO A 140 -10.46 -11.69 -30.53
N LYS A 141 -11.70 -12.01 -30.89
CA LYS A 141 -12.85 -11.11 -30.69
C LYS A 141 -13.20 -11.01 -29.21
N ALA A 142 -13.34 -12.14 -28.53
CA ALA A 142 -13.61 -12.19 -27.09
C ALA A 142 -12.50 -11.49 -26.30
N TRP A 143 -11.25 -11.76 -26.65
CA TRP A 143 -10.08 -11.13 -26.05
C TRP A 143 -10.14 -9.61 -26.12
N LYS A 144 -10.38 -9.07 -27.32
CA LYS A 144 -10.49 -7.62 -27.54
C LYS A 144 -11.63 -7.01 -26.73
N GLN A 145 -12.78 -7.68 -26.66
CA GLN A 145 -13.93 -7.20 -25.89
C GLN A 145 -13.63 -7.16 -24.39
N VAL A 146 -13.10 -8.25 -23.83
CA VAL A 146 -12.75 -8.33 -22.40
C VAL A 146 -11.65 -7.30 -22.05
N SER A 147 -10.62 -7.17 -22.89
CA SER A 147 -9.56 -6.18 -22.65
C SER A 147 -10.06 -4.74 -22.71
N GLN A 148 -10.96 -4.40 -23.64
CA GLN A 148 -11.57 -3.06 -23.69
C GLN A 148 -12.44 -2.78 -22.47
N LEU A 149 -13.19 -3.77 -22.00
CA LEU A 149 -14.02 -3.65 -20.80
C LEU A 149 -13.18 -3.51 -19.54
N TYR A 150 -12.05 -4.22 -19.48
CA TYR A 150 -11.07 -4.08 -18.41
C TYR A 150 -10.53 -2.65 -18.34
N ASP A 151 -10.08 -2.08 -19.48
CA ASP A 151 -9.55 -0.71 -19.52
C ASP A 151 -10.65 0.35 -19.19
N GLU A 152 -11.93 0.04 -19.44
CA GLU A 152 -13.06 0.91 -19.08
C GLU A 152 -13.41 0.84 -17.57
N LEU A 153 -13.27 -0.33 -16.95
CA LEU A 153 -13.48 -0.53 -15.51
C LEU A 153 -12.28 -0.03 -14.67
N TYR A 154 -11.08 -0.24 -15.18
CA TYR A 154 -9.80 0.04 -14.52
C TYR A 154 -8.92 0.89 -15.44
N PRO A 155 -9.26 2.18 -15.63
CA PRO A 155 -8.47 3.06 -16.47
C PRO A 155 -7.04 3.15 -15.93
N PRO A 156 -6.01 3.01 -16.79
CA PRO A 156 -4.63 3.14 -16.36
C PRO A 156 -4.41 4.54 -15.77
N LEU A 157 -3.75 4.61 -14.61
CA LEU A 157 -3.39 5.88 -14.00
C LEU A 157 -2.61 6.74 -15.01
N PRO A 158 -2.87 8.06 -15.07
CA PRO A 158 -2.13 8.94 -15.97
C PRO A 158 -0.65 8.80 -15.68
N ALA A 159 0.12 8.41 -16.71
CA ALA A 159 1.56 8.19 -16.59
C ALA A 159 2.22 9.47 -16.08
N ILE A 160 2.67 9.45 -14.82
CA ILE A 160 3.62 10.44 -14.30
C ILE A 160 4.86 10.32 -15.20
N ALA A 161 5.24 11.42 -15.85
CA ALA A 161 6.35 11.47 -16.80
C ALA A 161 7.68 11.10 -16.09
N SER A 162 7.97 9.81 -16.00
CA SER A 162 9.26 9.30 -15.59
C SER A 162 10.24 9.45 -16.74
N ALA A 163 11.27 10.25 -16.49
CA ALA A 163 12.39 10.55 -17.37
C ALA A 163 12.97 9.28 -18.01
N LYS A 164 13.13 9.36 -19.34
CA LYS A 164 14.00 8.47 -20.11
C LYS A 164 15.46 8.77 -19.77
N ALA A 165 16.10 7.86 -19.07
CA ALA A 165 17.53 7.55 -19.17
C ALA A 165 17.58 6.02 -19.08
N GLY A 166 18.04 5.25 -20.05
CA GLY A 166 18.95 5.50 -21.14
C GLY A 166 19.99 4.42 -21.06
N GLU A 167 19.78 3.26 -21.70
CA GLU A 167 20.84 2.28 -21.86
C GLU A 167 20.62 1.46 -23.14
N LYS A 168 21.56 1.62 -24.07
CA LYS A 168 21.77 0.81 -25.26
C LYS A 168 23.27 0.60 -25.36
N THR A 169 23.68 -0.69 -25.34
CA THR A 169 24.78 -1.35 -26.11
C THR A 169 26.19 -0.73 -26.02
N GLU A 170 27.31 -1.47 -25.96
CA GLU A 170 27.66 -2.72 -26.64
C GLU A 170 29.02 -3.26 -26.10
N ASN A 171 29.15 -4.59 -26.15
CA ASN A 171 30.33 -5.48 -26.19
C ASN A 171 31.77 -4.93 -26.20
N GLU A 172 32.65 -5.62 -25.47
CA GLU A 172 33.97 -6.00 -26.01
C GLU A 172 34.40 -7.39 -25.52
N ALA A 173 34.89 -8.18 -26.48
CA ALA A 173 35.21 -9.59 -26.37
C ALA A 173 36.70 -9.80 -26.09
N LEU A 174 37.04 -10.84 -25.33
CA LEU A 174 38.32 -11.52 -25.41
C LEU A 174 38.09 -13.03 -25.32
N ALA A 175 38.33 -13.69 -26.45
CA ALA A 175 38.51 -15.12 -26.54
C ALA A 175 39.94 -15.45 -26.09
N GLU A 176 40.14 -16.53 -25.33
CA GLU A 176 40.91 -17.70 -25.80
C GLU A 176 41.05 -18.82 -24.76
N ASN A 177 40.97 -20.03 -25.31
CA ASN A 177 41.65 -21.27 -24.93
C ASN A 177 41.18 -22.11 -23.73
N LYS A 178 40.51 -23.20 -24.12
CA LYS A 178 40.41 -24.48 -23.42
C LYS A 178 41.80 -25.07 -23.14
N THR A 179 42.05 -25.37 -21.87
CA THR A 179 42.94 -26.48 -21.51
C THR A 179 42.36 -27.21 -20.29
N LYS A 180 41.96 -28.47 -20.49
CA LYS A 180 41.70 -29.44 -19.42
C LYS A 180 43.04 -29.80 -18.77
N SER A 181 43.19 -29.57 -17.47
CA SER A 181 44.21 -30.24 -16.65
C SER A 181 43.87 -30.17 -15.15
N GLU A 182 43.65 -31.36 -14.58
CA GLU A 182 43.78 -31.80 -13.18
C GLU A 182 43.41 -30.88 -11.99
N ILE A 183 42.29 -31.22 -11.35
CA ILE A 183 41.96 -30.85 -9.97
C ILE A 183 42.89 -31.64 -9.02
N GLN A 184 43.97 -31.01 -8.57
CA GLN A 184 44.69 -31.46 -7.39
C GLN A 184 43.92 -31.01 -6.14
N LYS A 185 43.47 -31.97 -5.32
CA LYS A 185 42.81 -31.72 -4.04
C LYS A 185 43.80 -31.04 -3.08
N ALA A 186 43.71 -29.71 -2.99
CA ALA A 186 44.36 -28.97 -1.91
C ALA A 186 43.77 -29.42 -0.56
N LYS A 187 44.65 -29.90 0.34
CA LYS A 187 44.27 -30.21 1.72
C LYS A 187 43.69 -28.93 2.35
N PRO A 188 42.53 -28.98 3.02
CA PRO A 188 41.98 -27.78 3.66
C PRO A 188 42.97 -27.31 4.72
N ASN A 189 43.48 -26.09 4.53
CA ASN A 189 44.28 -25.41 5.52
C ASN A 189 43.34 -24.99 6.66
N ILE A 190 43.20 -25.86 7.66
CA ILE A 190 42.37 -25.61 8.84
C ILE A 190 43.08 -24.51 9.64
N LYS A 191 42.63 -23.26 9.45
CA LYS A 191 43.05 -22.15 10.30
C LYS A 191 42.65 -22.48 11.74
N LYS A 192 43.57 -22.32 12.70
CA LYS A 192 43.23 -22.44 14.13
C LYS A 192 42.11 -21.45 14.44
N TYR A 193 41.13 -21.90 15.21
CA TYR A 193 40.02 -21.07 15.66
C TYR A 193 40.54 -19.88 16.47
N ASP A 194 40.19 -18.67 16.04
CA ASP A 194 40.46 -17.41 16.74
C ASP A 194 39.13 -16.86 17.28
N PRO A 195 38.89 -16.90 18.60
CA PRO A 195 37.65 -16.39 19.21
C PRO A 195 37.39 -14.90 18.92
N SER A 196 38.46 -14.13 18.68
CA SER A 196 38.37 -12.68 18.41
C SER A 196 37.80 -12.39 17.02
N ALA A 197 38.01 -13.31 16.08
CA ALA A 197 37.46 -13.25 14.72
C ALA A 197 36.17 -14.06 14.57
N ASP A 198 35.68 -14.67 15.66
CA ASP A 198 34.43 -15.42 15.64
C ASP A 198 33.24 -14.46 15.60
N VAL A 199 32.57 -14.44 14.45
CA VAL A 199 31.36 -13.66 14.18
C VAL A 199 30.23 -13.98 15.17
N MET A 200 30.21 -15.19 15.75
CA MET A 200 29.21 -15.59 16.76
C MET A 200 29.46 -14.93 18.13
N LEU A 201 30.72 -14.63 18.46
CA LEU A 201 31.11 -14.00 19.73
C LEU A 201 31.23 -12.49 19.60
N HIS A 202 31.67 -12.02 18.43
CA HIS A 202 31.88 -10.61 18.09
C HIS A 202 31.16 -10.30 16.78
N PRO A 203 29.82 -10.22 16.79
CA PRO A 203 29.07 -9.89 15.59
C PRO A 203 29.54 -8.51 15.06
N PRO A 204 29.84 -8.39 13.76
CA PRO A 204 30.27 -7.13 13.19
C PRO A 204 29.15 -6.10 13.38
N THR A 205 29.51 -4.93 13.89
CA THR A 205 28.56 -3.84 14.07
C THR A 205 28.07 -3.38 12.69
N PRO A 206 26.74 -3.25 12.49
CA PRO A 206 26.21 -2.80 11.22
C PRO A 206 26.74 -1.39 10.88
N PRO A 207 27.02 -1.11 9.60
CA PRO A 207 27.60 0.17 9.20
C PRO A 207 26.63 1.31 9.52
N CYS A 208 27.14 2.38 10.14
CA CYS A 208 26.33 3.56 10.35
C CYS A 208 26.19 4.36 9.05
N LEU A 209 24.95 4.57 8.64
CA LEU A 209 24.60 5.34 7.44
C LEU A 209 23.81 6.59 7.84
N ILE A 210 24.40 7.76 7.59
CA ILE A 210 23.72 9.06 7.69
C ILE A 210 22.95 9.26 6.38
N ALA A 211 21.62 9.32 6.46
CA ALA A 211 20.76 9.47 5.29
C ALA A 211 20.74 10.92 4.79
N VAL A 212 20.61 11.88 5.70
CA VAL A 212 20.55 13.31 5.37
C VAL A 212 21.46 14.09 6.31
N SER A 213 22.26 14.98 5.75
CA SER A 213 23.03 15.97 6.50
C SER A 213 22.83 17.32 5.82
N SER A 214 21.97 18.17 6.40
CA SER A 214 21.70 19.51 5.90
C SER A 214 22.11 20.54 6.94
N ARG A 215 22.55 21.71 6.46
CA ARG A 215 22.79 22.87 7.30
C ARG A 215 21.66 23.85 7.05
N ASP A 216 20.94 24.24 8.08
CA ASP A 216 19.92 25.26 7.97
C ASP A 216 20.60 26.63 7.73
N GLU A 217 20.23 27.30 6.64
CA GLU A 217 20.80 28.58 6.24
C GLU A 217 20.44 29.72 7.19
N PHE A 218 19.31 29.60 7.91
CA PHE A 218 18.85 30.62 8.83
C PHE A 218 19.46 30.49 10.22
N SER A 219 19.38 29.31 10.84
CA SER A 219 19.93 29.08 12.19
C SER A 219 21.42 28.72 12.19
N GLY A 220 21.95 28.26 11.05
CA GLY A 220 23.29 27.70 10.96
C GLY A 220 23.45 26.32 11.62
N GLU A 221 22.38 25.76 12.19
CA GLU A 221 22.39 24.46 12.84
C GLU A 221 22.51 23.33 11.82
N ILE A 222 23.24 22.28 12.19
CA ILE A 222 23.41 21.09 11.38
C ILE A 222 22.30 20.10 11.79
N SER A 223 21.48 19.72 10.82
CA SER A 223 20.52 18.63 10.94
C SER A 223 21.11 17.36 10.35
N ARG A 224 21.20 16.30 11.17
CA ARG A 224 21.64 14.98 10.77
C ARG A 224 20.53 13.98 11.02
N GLU A 225 20.24 13.15 10.03
CA GLU A 225 19.24 12.08 10.11
C GLU A 225 19.89 10.77 9.70
N LEU A 226 19.67 9.72 10.50
CA LEU A 226 20.15 8.38 10.19
C LEU A 226 19.20 7.62 9.28
N ALA A 227 19.72 6.64 8.57
CA ALA A 227 18.89 5.75 7.76
C ALA A 227 17.87 4.99 8.62
N HIS A 228 16.64 4.89 8.11
CA HIS A 228 15.59 4.09 8.71
C HIS A 228 16.00 2.62 8.78
N ALA A 229 15.77 2.01 9.93
CA ALA A 229 15.98 0.60 10.15
C ALA A 229 14.78 0.02 10.89
N GLU A 230 14.48 -1.24 10.62
CA GLU A 230 13.36 -1.92 11.23
C GLU A 230 13.56 -2.07 12.74
N LEU A 231 12.58 -1.62 13.53
CA LEU A 231 12.55 -1.76 14.98
C LEU A 231 11.77 -3.02 15.40
N PHE A 232 10.59 -3.22 14.80
CA PHE A 232 9.77 -4.39 15.03
C PHE A 232 8.81 -4.72 13.88
N ARG A 233 8.37 -5.98 13.86
CA ARG A 233 7.29 -6.53 13.03
C ARG A 233 6.27 -7.21 13.92
N TYR A 234 5.01 -6.85 13.77
CA TYR A 234 3.90 -7.44 14.52
C TYR A 234 2.87 -8.01 13.56
N THR A 235 2.30 -9.16 13.91
CA THR A 235 1.20 -9.79 13.15
C THR A 235 0.10 -10.19 14.09
N ASN A 236 -1.09 -9.63 13.91
CA ASN A 236 -2.26 -10.04 14.70
C ASN A 236 -2.57 -11.52 14.38
N PRO A 237 -2.68 -12.41 15.39
CA PRO A 237 -2.94 -13.83 15.17
C PRO A 237 -4.21 -14.10 14.34
N ALA A 238 -5.24 -13.26 14.45
CA ALA A 238 -6.48 -13.40 13.68
C ALA A 238 -6.29 -13.14 12.17
N LEU A 239 -5.33 -12.28 11.80
CA LEU A 239 -5.04 -11.91 10.42
C LEU A 239 -3.93 -12.76 9.79
N LYS A 240 -3.31 -13.66 10.56
CA LYS A 240 -2.18 -14.48 10.11
C LYS A 240 -2.52 -15.34 8.88
N THR A 241 -3.73 -15.90 8.85
CA THR A 241 -4.22 -16.71 7.72
C THR A 241 -4.46 -15.88 6.47
N TYR A 242 -4.93 -14.64 6.64
CA TYR A 242 -5.24 -13.72 5.53
C TYR A 242 -3.96 -13.12 4.91
N LEU A 243 -2.98 -12.77 5.75
CA LEU A 243 -1.74 -12.13 5.32
C LEU A 243 -0.72 -13.12 4.72
N GLN A 244 -1.02 -14.43 4.68
CA GLN A 244 -0.19 -15.47 4.06
C GLN A 244 1.30 -15.41 4.48
N GLY A 245 1.56 -15.03 5.73
CA GLY A 245 2.92 -14.90 6.28
C GLY A 245 3.56 -13.51 6.14
N LYS A 246 2.89 -12.53 5.52
CA LYS A 246 3.30 -11.11 5.60
C LYS A 246 3.05 -10.55 7.01
N ALA A 247 3.94 -9.67 7.46
CA ALA A 247 3.75 -8.97 8.74
C ALA A 247 2.57 -7.99 8.63
N HIS A 248 1.77 -7.85 9.69
CA HIS A 248 0.65 -6.90 9.69
C HIS A 248 1.14 -5.45 9.87
N VAL A 249 2.02 -5.21 10.83
CA VAL A 249 2.61 -3.91 11.15
C VAL A 249 4.12 -4.06 11.12
N ILE A 250 4.80 -3.19 10.39
CA ILE A 250 6.26 -3.07 10.39
C ILE A 250 6.56 -1.64 10.84
N CYS A 251 7.36 -1.48 11.89
CA CYS A 251 7.81 -0.17 12.34
C CYS A 251 9.30 -0.03 12.04
N GLU A 252 9.64 1.03 11.34
CA GLU A 252 11.01 1.47 11.11
C GLU A 252 11.30 2.69 11.98
N ALA A 253 12.48 2.72 12.60
CA ALA A 253 12.93 3.80 13.45
C ALA A 253 14.20 4.44 12.89
N ALA A 254 14.28 5.76 13.04
CA ALA A 254 15.48 6.55 12.82
C ALA A 254 15.63 7.61 13.91
N LEU A 255 16.86 7.96 14.24
CA LEU A 255 17.17 9.12 15.07
C LEU A 255 17.64 10.27 14.19
N ALA A 256 17.09 11.45 14.46
CA ALA A 256 17.52 12.71 13.89
C ALA A 256 18.03 13.65 15.00
N SER A 257 19.02 14.47 14.68
CA SER A 257 19.56 15.49 15.57
C SER A 257 19.59 16.81 14.82
N THR A 258 19.00 17.84 15.42
CA THR A 258 19.07 19.22 14.94
C THR A 258 19.66 20.06 16.07
N GLY A 259 20.92 20.48 15.91
CA GLY A 259 21.66 21.13 16.97
C GLY A 259 21.83 20.22 18.20
N THR A 260 21.28 20.64 19.35
CA THR A 260 21.31 19.89 20.62
C THR A 260 20.08 19.01 20.85
N LYS A 261 19.06 19.12 19.99
CA LYS A 261 17.81 18.39 20.13
C LYS A 261 17.84 17.13 19.31
N ALA A 262 17.35 16.04 19.89
CA ALA A 262 17.19 14.77 19.22
C ALA A 262 15.69 14.47 19.01
N THR A 263 15.36 13.83 17.91
CA THR A 263 14.00 13.42 17.57
C THR A 263 14.02 11.95 17.15
N LEU A 264 13.10 11.17 17.71
CA LEU A 264 12.83 9.81 17.27
C LEU A 264 11.79 9.85 16.15
N LEU A 265 12.18 9.38 14.96
CA LEU A 265 11.33 9.25 13.79
C LEU A 265 10.86 7.80 13.72
N LEU A 266 9.54 7.60 13.76
CA LEU A 266 8.94 6.29 13.58
C LEU A 266 8.09 6.28 12.32
N THR A 267 8.30 5.28 11.48
CA THR A 267 7.54 5.04 10.26
C THR A 267 6.83 3.70 10.40
N PHE A 268 5.51 3.72 10.51
CA PHE A 268 4.68 2.52 10.59
C PHE A 268 4.17 2.17 9.20
N LYS A 269 4.52 1.00 8.70
CA LYS A 269 3.98 0.38 7.50
C LYS A 269 2.96 -0.68 7.93
N ILE A 270 1.68 -0.36 7.79
CA ILE A 270 0.59 -1.24 8.17
C ILE A 270 0.03 -1.88 6.90
N ASN A 271 0.22 -3.18 6.75
CA ASN A 271 -0.27 -3.99 5.64
C ASN A 271 -1.76 -4.30 5.82
N ASP A 272 -2.56 -3.24 5.87
CA ASP A 272 -4.02 -3.27 5.89
C ASP A 272 -4.52 -2.11 5.03
N PRO A 273 -5.31 -2.37 3.97
CA PRO A 273 -5.93 -1.32 3.17
C PRO A 273 -6.87 -0.42 4.00
N ASN A 274 -7.38 -0.94 5.13
CA ASN A 274 -8.24 -0.22 6.06
C ASN A 274 -7.51 0.26 7.32
N ALA A 275 -6.17 0.35 7.32
CA ALA A 275 -5.40 0.76 8.49
C ALA A 275 -5.90 2.08 9.11
N ARG A 276 -6.28 3.07 8.29
CA ARG A 276 -6.84 4.34 8.77
C ARG A 276 -8.19 4.17 9.49
N LYS A 277 -8.97 3.13 9.17
CA LYS A 277 -10.24 2.83 9.88
C LYS A 277 -9.99 2.09 11.19
N ALA A 278 -9.04 1.16 11.20
CA ALA A 278 -8.70 0.33 12.35
C ALA A 278 -7.92 1.12 13.41
N PHE A 279 -6.82 1.74 13.00
CA PHE A 279 -5.91 2.49 13.89
C PHE A 279 -6.33 3.96 13.99
N GLY A 280 -6.98 4.52 12.97
CA GLY A 280 -7.34 5.93 12.94
C GLY A 280 -6.23 6.79 12.35
N ARG A 281 -5.81 7.80 13.10
CA ARG A 281 -4.73 8.74 12.76
C ARG A 281 -3.78 8.88 13.94
N LEU A 282 -2.55 9.30 13.66
CA LEU A 282 -1.62 9.76 14.67
C LEU A 282 -1.89 11.24 14.94
N GLU A 283 -2.46 11.54 16.09
CA GLU A 283 -2.75 12.93 16.46
C GLU A 283 -1.49 13.65 16.91
N LYS A 284 -1.46 14.97 16.68
CA LYS A 284 -0.47 15.82 17.34
C LYS A 284 -0.66 15.73 18.85
N ASN A 285 0.45 15.61 19.58
CA ASN A 285 0.51 15.33 21.01
C ASN A 285 0.00 13.94 21.44
N SER A 286 -0.20 13.00 20.50
CA SER A 286 -0.38 11.60 20.86
C SER A 286 0.85 11.08 21.60
N VAL A 287 0.62 10.19 22.57
CA VAL A 287 1.67 9.69 23.46
C VAL A 287 2.24 8.38 22.93
N ALA A 288 3.56 8.28 22.86
CA ALA A 288 4.28 7.02 22.75
C ALA A 288 4.97 6.71 24.07
N THR A 289 4.75 5.51 24.60
CA THR A 289 5.36 5.05 25.84
C THR A 289 6.43 4.01 25.52
N LEU A 290 7.69 4.36 25.80
CA LEU A 290 8.85 3.49 25.64
C LEU A 290 9.12 2.78 26.96
N LYS A 291 9.14 1.45 26.94
CA LYS A 291 9.54 0.63 28.09
C LYS A 291 10.89 -0.02 27.80
N PHE A 292 11.85 0.20 28.69
CA PHE A 292 13.20 -0.38 28.59
C PHE A 292 13.30 -1.69 29.34
N MET A 293 14.32 -2.49 29.02
CA MET A 293 14.58 -3.80 29.64
C MET A 293 14.82 -3.72 31.17
N ASP A 294 15.20 -2.55 31.68
CA ASP A 294 15.37 -2.31 33.11
C ASP A 294 14.07 -1.93 33.84
N GLY A 295 12.94 -1.93 33.13
CA GLY A 295 11.62 -1.59 33.66
C GLY A 295 11.31 -0.10 33.71
N THR A 296 12.25 0.77 33.29
CA THR A 296 11.98 2.21 33.20
C THR A 296 11.04 2.53 32.03
N ILE A 297 10.22 3.56 32.20
CA ILE A 297 9.20 3.96 31.24
C ILE A 297 9.37 5.44 30.92
N PHE A 298 9.36 5.79 29.63
CA PHE A 298 9.40 7.17 29.16
C PHE A 298 8.22 7.44 28.23
N GLU A 299 7.55 8.56 28.45
CA GLU A 299 6.45 9.03 27.61
C GLU A 299 6.94 10.18 26.71
N LEU A 300 6.67 10.05 25.41
CA LEU A 300 7.03 11.02 24.39
C LEU A 300 5.76 11.52 23.71
N GLN A 301 5.74 12.79 23.31
CA GLN A 301 4.61 13.40 22.62
C GLN A 301 4.92 13.61 21.14
N ASN A 302 3.99 13.22 20.28
CA ASN A 302 4.15 13.37 18.83
C ASN A 302 4.06 14.84 18.42
N ALA A 303 5.04 15.33 17.67
CA ALA A 303 5.10 16.71 17.21
C ALA A 303 4.20 16.98 15.99
N ILE A 304 3.95 15.94 15.18
CA ILE A 304 3.18 16.04 13.93
C ILE A 304 1.86 15.28 14.04
N ALA A 305 0.84 15.72 13.30
CA ALA A 305 -0.33 14.90 13.05
C ALA A 305 -0.16 14.22 11.69
N ASP A 306 -0.44 12.93 11.61
CA ASP A 306 -0.43 12.19 10.36
C ASP A 306 -1.67 11.30 10.28
N ASP A 307 -2.44 11.47 9.21
CA ASP A 307 -3.60 10.64 8.94
C ASP A 307 -3.21 9.32 8.24
N GLY A 308 -1.94 9.16 7.86
CA GLY A 308 -1.41 8.01 7.14
C GLY A 308 -1.73 8.05 5.65
N VAL A 309 -0.77 7.64 4.83
CA VAL A 309 -0.89 7.61 3.37
C VAL A 309 -0.90 6.16 2.91
N PHE A 310 -1.97 5.74 2.25
CA PHE A 310 -2.02 4.44 1.62
C PHE A 310 -1.15 4.43 0.36
N SER A 311 -0.15 3.56 0.33
CA SER A 311 0.68 3.31 -0.83
C SER A 311 0.20 2.03 -1.54
N PRO A 312 -0.36 2.14 -2.77
CA PRO A 312 -0.86 0.99 -3.51
C PRO A 312 0.26 0.06 -4.00
N ASP A 313 1.51 0.53 -4.05
CA ASP A 313 2.64 -0.29 -4.50
C ASP A 313 3.04 -1.34 -3.47
N ASN A 314 2.89 -1.03 -2.18
CA ASN A 314 3.27 -1.90 -1.07
C ASN A 314 2.07 -2.56 -0.37
N ASP A 315 0.84 -2.28 -0.82
CA ASP A 315 -0.41 -2.60 -0.12
C ASP A 315 -0.37 -2.21 1.37
N ALA A 316 0.26 -1.07 1.66
CA ALA A 316 0.57 -0.65 3.02
C ALA A 316 0.19 0.81 3.25
N SER A 317 -0.44 1.07 4.39
CA SER A 317 -0.64 2.42 4.90
C SER A 317 0.59 2.84 5.69
N ILE A 318 1.20 3.95 5.29
CA ILE A 318 2.41 4.49 5.91
C ILE A 318 2.01 5.65 6.82
N PHE A 319 2.36 5.56 8.10
CA PHE A 319 2.18 6.62 9.08
C PHE A 319 3.53 7.07 9.60
N HIS A 320 3.71 8.39 9.73
CA HIS A 320 4.93 9.00 10.24
C HIS A 320 4.65 9.63 11.60
N ALA A 321 5.53 9.38 12.54
CA ALA A 321 5.52 9.98 13.86
C ALA A 321 6.87 10.62 14.15
N GLN A 322 6.84 11.77 14.82
CA GLN A 322 8.05 12.46 15.24
C GLN A 322 7.94 12.73 16.73
N TYR A 323 8.79 12.07 17.50
CA TYR A 323 8.81 12.17 18.96
C TYR A 323 10.09 12.90 19.41
N PRO A 324 10.03 14.20 19.72
CA PRO A 324 11.16 14.91 20.29
C PRO A 324 11.60 14.26 21.59
N LEU A 325 12.89 13.97 21.71
CA LEU A 325 13.48 13.33 22.88
C LEU A 325 13.92 14.39 23.88
N ASN A 326 13.48 14.25 25.12
CA ASN A 326 14.06 15.02 26.21
C ASN A 326 15.49 14.50 26.52
N PRO A 327 16.37 15.31 27.14
CA PRO A 327 17.74 14.90 27.43
C PRO A 327 17.84 13.64 28.30
N GLU A 328 16.85 13.41 29.17
CA GLU A 328 16.79 12.23 30.03
C GLU A 328 16.50 10.94 29.24
N ALA A 329 15.50 10.95 28.36
CA ALA A 329 15.21 9.83 27.47
C ALA A 329 16.38 9.57 26.53
N LEU A 330 17.04 10.61 26.00
CA LEU A 330 18.22 10.44 25.15
C LEU A 330 19.36 9.76 25.91
N LYS A 331 19.62 10.18 27.16
CA LYS A 331 20.62 9.53 28.01
C LYS A 331 20.27 8.08 28.29
N LYS A 332 18.97 7.76 28.38
CA LYS A 332 18.49 6.39 28.59
C LYS A 332 18.65 5.53 27.34
N ILE A 333 18.23 6.03 26.19
CA ILE A 333 18.36 5.39 24.88
C ILE A 333 19.82 5.06 24.57
N ARG A 334 20.79 5.84 25.05
CA ARG A 334 22.23 5.55 24.86
C ARG A 334 22.77 4.40 25.72
N ARG A 335 22.05 3.96 26.75
CA ARG A 335 22.56 3.03 27.78
C ARG A 335 21.74 1.77 27.94
N ASN A 336 20.47 1.82 27.54
CA ASN A 336 19.50 0.78 27.82
C ASN A 336 18.78 0.38 26.54
N GLU A 337 18.62 -0.93 26.40
CA GLU A 337 17.89 -1.57 25.33
C GLU A 337 16.37 -1.39 25.50
N LEU A 338 15.67 -1.22 24.39
CA LEU A 338 14.22 -1.05 24.35
C LEU A 338 13.52 -2.41 24.35
N ASP A 339 12.56 -2.61 25.26
CA ASP A 339 11.78 -3.86 25.41
C ASP A 339 10.45 -3.78 24.64
N LYS A 340 9.65 -2.76 24.96
CA LYS A 340 8.31 -2.57 24.39
C LYS A 340 8.03 -1.13 24.05
N ILE A 341 7.13 -0.94 23.10
CA ILE A 341 6.62 0.37 22.73
C ILE A 341 5.10 0.33 22.67
N ARG A 342 4.45 1.28 23.35
CA ARG A 342 3.02 1.52 23.28
C ARG A 342 2.77 2.79 22.48
N ILE A 343 1.91 2.71 21.48
CA ILE A 343 1.54 3.86 20.63
C ILE A 343 0.07 4.19 20.85
N LEU A 344 -0.23 5.45 21.15
CA LEU A 344 -1.59 5.97 21.20
C LEU A 344 -2.02 6.47 19.83
N TRP A 345 -3.00 5.79 19.24
CA TRP A 345 -3.68 6.19 18.02
C TRP A 345 -5.01 6.88 18.35
N SER A 346 -5.65 7.53 17.37
CA SER A 346 -6.96 8.15 17.61
C SER A 346 -8.09 7.17 17.92
N LYS A 347 -7.94 5.88 17.58
CA LYS A 347 -8.93 4.82 17.86
C LYS A 347 -8.64 4.01 19.13
N GLY A 348 -7.44 4.13 19.71
CA GLY A 348 -7.04 3.31 20.85
C GLY A 348 -5.53 3.28 21.02
N TYR A 349 -5.02 2.32 21.79
CA TYR A 349 -3.60 2.12 21.97
C TYR A 349 -3.22 0.70 21.53
N ASP A 350 -1.99 0.56 21.02
CA ASP A 350 -1.40 -0.73 20.69
C ASP A 350 -0.04 -0.90 21.35
N ASP A 351 0.20 -2.13 21.83
CA ASP A 351 1.45 -2.53 22.45
C ASP A 351 2.23 -3.42 21.49
N TYR A 352 3.50 -3.07 21.26
CA TYR A 352 4.39 -3.79 20.38
C TYR A 352 5.66 -4.22 21.13
N ASP A 353 6.04 -5.48 20.92
CA ASP A 353 7.30 -6.03 21.42
C ASP A 353 8.43 -5.70 20.44
N VAL A 354 9.53 -5.14 20.94
CA VAL A 354 10.68 -4.71 20.13
C VAL A 354 11.59 -5.90 19.86
N GLN A 355 12.00 -6.07 18.60
CA GLN A 355 12.88 -7.17 18.20
C GLN A 355 14.33 -6.70 18.02
N GLN A 356 14.52 -5.51 17.47
CA GLN A 356 15.84 -4.87 17.37
C GLN A 356 16.07 -3.98 18.59
N VAL A 357 16.30 -4.62 19.73
CA VAL A 357 16.37 -3.99 21.07
C VAL A 357 17.51 -2.96 21.21
N ASP A 358 18.58 -3.11 20.44
CA ASP A 358 19.79 -2.28 20.46
C ASP A 358 19.81 -1.21 19.36
N LEU A 359 18.77 -1.15 18.50
CA LEU A 359 18.76 -0.27 17.33
C LEU A 359 18.95 1.20 17.72
N LEU A 360 18.17 1.69 18.68
CA LEU A 360 18.22 3.09 19.09
C LEU A 360 19.53 3.43 19.82
N MET A 361 20.12 2.47 20.55
CA MET A 361 21.44 2.62 21.17
C MET A 361 22.50 2.86 20.09
N ARG A 362 22.56 1.96 19.08
CA ARG A 362 23.54 2.06 17.97
C ARG A 362 23.37 3.36 17.18
N GLN A 363 22.11 3.73 16.87
CA GLN A 363 21.82 4.99 16.20
C GLN A 363 22.25 6.20 17.03
N ALA A 364 21.99 6.19 18.34
CA ALA A 364 22.39 7.30 19.21
C ALA A 364 23.92 7.41 19.35
N GLU A 365 24.63 6.28 19.43
CA GLU A 365 26.09 6.28 19.42
C GLU A 365 26.66 6.87 18.13
N CYS A 366 26.09 6.52 16.97
CA CYS A 366 26.58 7.07 15.72
C CYS A 366 26.28 8.57 15.54
N LEU A 367 25.07 9.00 15.89
CA LEU A 367 24.63 10.37 15.66
C LEU A 367 25.41 11.40 16.49
N PHE A 368 25.86 11.01 17.68
CA PHE A 368 26.50 11.88 18.67
C PHE A 368 27.98 11.55 18.92
N LYS A 369 28.61 10.81 18.01
CA LYS A 369 30.04 10.51 18.07
C LYS A 369 30.92 11.71 17.71
#